data_AF-M5C4Z2-F1
#
_entry.id   AF-M5C4Z2-F1
#
_cell.length_a   1.000
_cell.length_b   1.000
_cell.length_c   1.000
_cell.angle_alpha   90.00
_cell.angle_beta   90.00
_cell.angle_gamma   90.00
#
_symmetry.space_group_name_H-M   'P 1'
#
loop_
_entity.id
_entity.type
_entity.pdbx_description
1 polymer ?
#
loop_
_entity_poly.entity_id
_entity_poly.type
_entity_poly.pdbx_seq_one_letter_code
_entity_poly.pdbx_strand_id
1 'polypeptide(L)'
;MPAPLWHWQYFQTRPHNLKPPGDRDHYNGGIYANTWCRTCITSCTSVMEQEDRKALEDGVISKVRPQTKLLRQALLFVRPISGRREAFEAHIRSCERIPPEAKDRLASERMRTHSLTPDSGNRSEASPHPALAIIYNSLSKQQQDEFNSDLCKLLIANGFAWHAINAPETYRFFQKWLPGATLPDRHKLSGPILRTQLEAANTSMHNAISGRLATGMSDGWKNVRRNALIASMLSV
;
A
#
# COMPACT_ATOMS: atom_id res chain seq x y z
N MET A 1 -8.96 -9.81 18.45
CA MET A 1 -8.15 -8.63 18.06
C MET A 1 -6.71 -9.11 17.94
N PRO A 2 -6.06 -9.04 16.76
CA PRO A 2 -4.65 -9.40 16.66
C PRO A 2 -3.82 -8.49 17.58
N ALA A 3 -2.80 -9.04 18.22
CA ALA A 3 -1.92 -8.27 19.08
C ALA A 3 -1.26 -7.12 18.29
N PRO A 4 -1.16 -5.91 18.85
CA PRO A 4 -0.50 -4.81 18.17
C PRO A 4 0.97 -5.16 17.90
N LEU A 5 1.49 -4.77 16.73
CA LEU A 5 2.89 -4.96 16.37
C LEU A 5 3.80 -4.42 17.49
N TRP A 6 4.82 -5.17 17.89
CA TRP A 6 5.76 -4.77 18.94
C TRP A 6 6.43 -3.41 18.66
N HIS A 7 6.59 -3.06 17.38
CA HIS A 7 7.05 -1.77 16.88
C HIS A 7 6.37 -0.59 17.57
N TRP A 8 5.07 -0.67 17.86
CA TRP A 8 4.30 0.40 18.51
C TRP A 8 4.79 0.80 19.91
N GLN A 9 5.64 -0.02 20.54
CA GLN A 9 6.34 0.38 21.77
C GLN A 9 7.22 1.62 21.57
N TYR A 10 7.75 1.84 20.36
CA TYR A 10 8.69 2.92 20.04
C TYR A 10 8.04 4.11 19.32
N PHE A 11 6.79 3.98 18.90
CA PHE A 11 6.08 5.01 18.14
C PHE A 11 4.80 5.48 18.86
N GLN A 12 4.35 6.67 18.51
CA GLN A 12 3.08 7.21 19.00
C GLN A 12 2.37 8.00 17.92
N THR A 13 1.05 8.05 18.00
CA THR A 13 0.23 9.01 17.25
C THR A 13 0.17 10.34 18.00
N ARG A 14 -0.32 11.41 17.34
CA ARG A 14 -0.53 12.69 18.01
C ARG A 14 -1.49 12.50 19.20
N PRO A 15 -1.13 12.97 20.41
CA PRO A 15 -1.99 12.92 21.58
C PRO A 15 -3.34 13.60 21.33
N HIS A 16 -4.42 13.02 21.84
CA HIS A 16 -5.78 13.54 21.64
C HIS A 16 -5.97 14.96 22.16
N ASN A 17 -5.34 15.32 23.28
CA ASN A 17 -5.36 16.67 23.85
C ASN A 17 -4.64 17.72 23.00
N LEU A 18 -3.89 17.32 21.96
CA LEU A 18 -3.22 18.21 21.03
C LEU A 18 -3.93 18.31 19.67
N LYS A 19 -4.95 17.48 19.41
CA LYS A 19 -5.73 17.47 18.17
C LYS A 19 -6.82 18.56 18.21
N PRO A 20 -6.88 19.46 17.22
CA PRO A 20 -8.04 20.32 17.02
C PRO A 20 -9.30 19.47 16.72
N PRO A 21 -10.50 19.95 17.09
CA PRO A 21 -11.75 19.33 16.66
C PRO A 21 -11.80 19.21 15.12
N GLY A 22 -12.03 17.99 14.62
CA GLY A 22 -12.18 17.71 13.18
C GLY A 22 -10.88 17.39 12.42
N ASP A 23 -9.71 17.50 13.04
CA ASP A 23 -8.43 17.24 12.39
C ASP A 23 -8.10 15.72 12.31
N ARG A 24 -7.69 15.25 11.13
CA ARG A 24 -7.31 13.84 10.89
C ARG A 24 -5.82 13.75 10.57
N ASP A 25 -5.03 13.33 11.55
CA ASP A 25 -3.59 13.07 11.40
C ASP A 25 -3.35 11.82 10.55
N HIS A 26 -3.28 11.99 9.23
CA HIS A 26 -3.01 10.91 8.29
C HIS A 26 -1.76 11.20 7.44
N TYR A 27 -0.99 10.15 7.20
CA TYR A 27 0.19 10.19 6.35
C TYR A 27 -0.23 10.20 4.89
N ASN A 28 0.27 11.18 4.11
CA ASN A 28 0.04 11.33 2.66
C ASN A 28 -1.38 10.95 2.20
N GLY A 29 -2.41 11.61 2.72
CA GLY A 29 -3.76 11.55 2.12
C GLY A 29 -4.69 10.43 2.61
N GLY A 30 -4.47 9.85 3.79
CA GLY A 30 -5.62 9.34 4.57
C GLY A 30 -5.67 7.87 4.98
N ILE A 31 -4.75 7.03 4.55
CA ILE A 31 -4.85 5.56 4.79
C ILE A 31 -4.19 5.12 6.10
N TYR A 32 -3.07 5.74 6.47
CA TYR A 32 -2.32 5.40 7.68
C TYR A 32 -2.21 6.61 8.58
N ALA A 33 -2.28 6.41 9.90
CA ALA A 33 -2.05 7.49 10.84
C ALA A 33 -0.63 8.05 10.69
N ASN A 34 -0.49 9.37 10.86
CA ASN A 34 0.83 9.94 11.14
C ASN A 34 1.28 9.41 12.50
N THR A 35 2.50 8.90 12.52
CA THR A 35 3.16 8.39 13.70
C THR A 35 4.53 9.03 13.85
N TRP A 36 4.99 9.13 15.08
CA TRP A 36 6.28 9.73 15.40
C TRP A 36 7.03 8.81 16.34
N CYS A 37 8.36 8.75 16.16
CA CYS A 37 9.22 8.05 17.09
C CYS A 37 9.22 8.78 18.44
N ARG A 38 8.96 8.03 19.51
CA ARG A 38 8.90 8.56 20.88
C ARG A 38 10.22 9.20 21.29
N THR A 39 11.36 8.55 21.01
CA THR A 39 12.67 9.07 21.40
C THR A 39 13.12 10.28 20.59
N CYS A 40 12.75 10.35 19.29
CA CYS A 40 12.97 11.55 18.48
C CYS A 40 12.20 12.75 19.03
N ILE A 41 10.93 12.55 19.40
CA ILE A 41 10.12 13.62 20.01
C ILE A 41 10.74 14.05 21.34
N THR A 42 11.02 13.10 22.24
CA THR A 42 11.59 13.43 23.56
C THR A 42 12.89 14.20 23.43
N SER A 43 13.79 13.76 22.56
CA SER A 43 15.06 14.47 22.30
C SER A 43 14.83 15.88 21.76
N CYS A 44 13.90 16.06 20.83
CA CYS A 44 13.57 17.38 20.30
C CYS A 44 12.98 18.30 21.39
N THR A 45 12.07 17.78 22.23
CA THR A 45 11.50 18.55 23.34
C THR A 45 12.55 18.92 24.38
N SER A 46 13.49 18.02 24.70
CA SER A 46 14.56 18.29 25.67
C SER A 46 15.54 19.37 25.18
N VAL A 47 15.87 19.39 23.89
CA VAL A 47 16.70 20.46 23.30
C VAL A 47 15.99 21.81 23.42
N MET A 48 14.72 21.88 23.04
CA MET A 48 13.93 23.12 23.14
C MET A 48 13.77 23.60 24.58
N GLU A 49 13.60 22.68 25.52
CA GLU A 49 13.51 23.02 26.94
C GLU A 49 14.84 23.54 27.48
N GLN A 50 15.96 22.98 27.04
CA GLN A 50 17.30 23.46 27.41
C GLN A 50 17.59 24.84 26.84
N GLU A 51 17.20 25.10 25.58
CA GLU A 51 17.26 26.43 24.97
C GLU A 51 16.43 27.45 25.75
N ASP A 52 15.21 27.10 26.15
CA ASP A 52 14.36 27.96 26.97
C ASP A 52 14.97 28.23 28.34
N ARG A 53 15.53 27.20 28.99
CA ARG A 53 16.15 27.34 30.31
C ARG A 53 17.34 28.31 30.25
N LYS A 54 18.17 28.18 29.21
CA LYS A 54 19.27 29.10 28.95
C LYS A 54 18.77 30.51 28.65
N ALA A 55 17.75 30.66 27.81
CA ALA A 55 17.16 31.97 27.52
C ALA A 55 16.50 32.64 28.74
N LEU A 56 16.01 31.85 29.70
CA LEU A 56 15.52 32.34 30.99
C LEU A 56 16.67 32.84 31.88
N GLU A 57 17.77 32.08 31.95
CA GLU A 57 19.00 32.48 32.66
C GLU A 57 19.62 33.76 32.06
N ASP A 58 19.59 33.88 30.73
CA ASP A 58 20.06 35.06 29.98
C ASP A 58 19.08 36.25 30.04
N GLY A 59 17.91 36.08 30.69
CA GLY A 59 16.90 37.14 30.84
C GLY A 59 16.11 37.50 29.57
N VAL A 60 16.23 36.69 28.52
CA VAL A 60 15.56 36.90 27.22
C VAL A 60 14.07 36.53 27.29
N ILE A 61 13.73 35.53 28.09
CA ILE A 61 12.34 35.10 28.32
C ILE A 61 12.01 35.09 29.81
N SER A 62 10.74 35.31 30.15
CA SER A 62 10.28 35.34 31.55
C SER A 62 9.95 33.96 32.15
N LYS A 63 9.78 32.94 31.30
CA LYS A 63 9.52 31.55 31.72
C LYS A 63 9.76 30.56 30.59
N VAL A 64 10.12 29.33 30.95
CA VAL A 64 10.20 28.19 30.03
C VAL A 64 8.82 27.87 29.44
N ARG A 65 8.76 27.49 28.15
CA ARG A 65 7.50 27.12 27.50
C ARG A 65 6.89 25.89 28.19
N PRO A 66 5.55 25.82 28.34
CA PRO A 66 4.88 24.65 28.87
C PRO A 66 5.12 23.41 28.00
N GLN A 67 5.17 22.23 28.63
CA GLN A 67 5.41 20.95 27.96
C GLN A 67 4.48 20.67 26.77
N THR A 68 3.23 21.11 26.85
CA THR A 68 2.24 20.97 25.76
C THR A 68 2.60 21.79 24.52
N LYS A 69 3.19 22.97 24.69
CA LYS A 69 3.68 23.81 23.58
C LYS A 69 4.96 23.22 22.98
N LEU A 70 5.88 22.77 23.82
CA LEU A 70 7.11 22.08 23.38
C LEU A 70 6.78 20.83 22.55
N LEU A 71 5.85 20.00 23.04
CA LEU A 71 5.40 18.80 22.33
C LEU A 71 4.70 19.12 21.00
N ARG A 72 3.82 20.13 20.97
CA ARG A 72 3.17 20.57 19.72
C ARG A 72 4.20 21.02 18.70
N GLN A 73 5.23 21.74 19.12
CA GLN A 73 6.28 22.25 18.25
C GLN A 73 7.22 21.11 17.79
N ALA A 74 7.60 20.20 18.68
CA ALA A 74 8.39 19.02 18.33
C ALA A 74 7.70 18.13 17.29
N LEU A 75 6.37 17.98 17.34
CA LEU A 75 5.61 17.24 16.32
C LEU A 75 5.62 17.89 14.92
N LEU A 76 5.91 19.19 14.82
CA LEU A 76 6.09 19.89 13.54
C LEU A 76 7.52 19.72 13.00
N PHE A 77 8.51 19.67 13.89
CA PHE A 77 9.92 19.54 13.51
C PHE A 77 10.33 18.08 13.22
N VAL A 78 9.81 17.13 13.99
CA VAL A 78 10.07 15.71 13.77
C VAL A 78 9.20 15.23 12.61
N ARG A 79 9.85 14.80 11.52
CA ARG A 79 9.18 14.28 10.34
C ARG A 79 8.27 13.09 10.72
N PRO A 80 6.97 13.13 10.39
CA PRO A 80 6.08 12.01 10.64
C PRO A 80 6.47 10.80 9.79
N ILE A 81 6.09 9.62 10.27
CA ILE A 81 6.31 8.31 9.66
C ILE A 81 4.94 7.70 9.43
N SER A 82 4.76 6.95 8.33
CA SER A 82 3.51 6.22 8.12
C SER A 82 3.40 5.12 9.18
N GLY A 83 2.22 4.92 9.78
CA GLY A 83 1.97 3.85 10.76
C GLY A 83 1.98 2.41 10.23
N ARG A 84 2.84 2.12 9.25
CA ARG A 84 3.06 0.80 8.62
C ARG A 84 4.34 0.16 9.17
N ARG A 85 4.38 -1.18 9.17
CA ARG A 85 5.52 -1.96 9.67
C ARG A 85 6.83 -1.58 8.98
N GLU A 86 6.84 -1.47 7.65
CA GLU A 86 8.06 -1.20 6.86
C GLU A 86 8.65 0.16 7.20
N ALA A 87 7.78 1.15 7.47
CA ALA A 87 8.20 2.49 7.84
C ALA A 87 8.73 2.56 9.28
N PHE A 88 8.14 1.79 10.20
CA PHE A 88 8.69 1.60 11.54
C PHE A 88 10.06 0.93 11.51
N GLU A 89 10.18 -0.17 10.77
CA GLU A 89 11.43 -0.91 10.62
C GLU A 89 12.53 -0.08 9.97
N ALA A 90 12.20 0.69 8.93
CA ALA A 90 13.14 1.61 8.29
C ALA A 90 13.67 2.65 9.28
N HIS A 91 12.78 3.23 10.08
CA HIS A 91 13.20 4.21 11.09
C HIS A 91 13.98 3.58 12.24
N ILE A 92 13.59 2.40 12.74
CA ILE A 92 14.32 1.65 13.78
C ILE A 92 15.78 1.42 13.35
N ARG A 93 16.00 1.05 12.09
CA ARG A 93 17.34 0.83 11.54
C ARG A 93 18.19 2.11 11.51
N SER A 94 17.62 3.22 11.10
CA SER A 94 18.37 4.48 10.90
C SER A 94 18.47 5.35 12.14
N CYS A 95 17.55 5.22 13.10
CA CYS A 95 17.47 6.12 14.23
C CYS A 95 18.56 5.81 15.27
N GLU A 96 19.45 6.76 15.51
CA GLU A 96 20.49 6.66 16.54
C GLU A 96 19.94 6.59 17.97
N ARG A 97 18.74 7.13 18.18
CA ARG A 97 18.10 7.28 19.50
C ARG A 97 17.19 6.11 19.87
N ILE A 98 17.02 5.14 18.97
CA ILE A 98 16.27 3.91 19.27
C ILE A 98 17.23 2.92 19.95
N PRO A 99 16.80 2.26 21.04
CA PRO A 99 17.66 1.36 21.78
C PRO A 99 18.17 0.21 20.90
N PRO A 100 19.43 -0.23 21.14
CA PRO A 100 20.05 -1.28 20.33
C PRO A 100 19.24 -2.58 20.35
N GLU A 101 18.60 -2.91 21.47
CA GLU A 101 17.70 -4.08 21.61
C GLU A 101 16.63 -4.16 20.51
N ALA A 102 16.05 -3.02 20.12
CA ALA A 102 15.05 -2.97 19.06
C ALA A 102 15.66 -3.24 17.68
N LYS A 103 16.91 -2.78 17.48
CA LYS A 103 17.67 -3.01 16.25
C LYS A 103 18.12 -4.47 16.15
N ASP A 104 18.56 -5.05 17.26
CA ASP A 104 18.99 -6.44 17.37
C ASP A 104 17.82 -7.41 17.15
N ARG A 105 16.64 -7.09 17.71
CA ARG A 105 15.40 -7.83 17.45
C ARG A 105 15.05 -7.81 15.97
N LEU A 106 15.12 -6.65 15.34
CA LEU A 106 14.85 -6.48 13.91
C LEU A 106 15.88 -7.22 13.03
N ALA A 107 17.16 -7.18 13.42
CA ALA A 107 18.22 -7.94 12.75
C ALA A 107 18.01 -9.45 12.89
N SER A 108 17.60 -9.92 14.07
CA SER A 108 17.30 -11.34 14.35
C SER A 108 16.09 -11.84 13.56
N GLU A 109 15.02 -11.05 13.48
CA GLU A 109 13.85 -11.35 12.64
C GLU A 109 14.27 -11.45 11.15
N ARG A 110 15.17 -10.58 10.69
CA ARG A 110 15.70 -10.61 9.32
C ARG A 110 16.63 -11.80 9.07
N MET A 111 17.49 -12.16 10.02
CA MET A 111 18.38 -13.34 9.90
C MET A 111 17.58 -14.64 9.85
N ARG A 112 16.53 -14.78 10.69
CA ARG A 112 15.58 -15.91 10.59
C ARG A 112 14.90 -16.00 9.24
N THR A 113 14.75 -14.88 8.53
CA THR A 113 14.18 -14.83 7.19
C THR A 113 15.20 -15.21 6.10
N HIS A 114 16.50 -14.94 6.30
CA HIS A 114 17.57 -15.26 5.32
C HIS A 114 18.23 -16.63 5.50
N SER A 115 18.18 -17.24 6.69
CA SER A 115 18.75 -18.58 6.94
C SER A 115 17.92 -19.75 6.37
N LEU A 116 16.90 -19.48 5.54
CA LEU A 116 16.02 -20.49 4.93
C LEU A 116 16.32 -20.73 3.43
N THR A 117 17.55 -20.45 2.97
CA THR A 117 18.09 -21.02 1.71
C THR A 117 18.62 -22.42 1.98
N PRO A 118 18.27 -23.46 1.19
CA PRO A 118 18.44 -24.85 1.60
C PRO A 118 19.87 -25.33 1.38
N ASP A 119 20.52 -25.78 2.45
CA ASP A 119 21.46 -26.88 2.35
C ASP A 119 20.79 -28.15 2.91
N SER A 120 21.10 -29.26 2.27
CA SER A 120 20.46 -30.56 2.42
C SER A 120 20.47 -31.07 3.87
N GLY A 121 19.33 -31.57 4.34
CA GLY A 121 19.31 -32.38 5.56
C GLY A 121 17.94 -32.52 6.21
N ASN A 122 17.30 -33.66 5.95
CA ASN A 122 16.15 -34.23 6.64
C ASN A 122 15.85 -33.66 8.04
N ARG A 123 14.63 -33.16 8.22
CA ARG A 123 13.72 -33.55 9.33
C ARG A 123 12.32 -32.97 9.13
N SER A 124 11.35 -33.89 9.15
CA SER A 124 9.92 -33.64 9.21
C SER A 124 9.55 -32.80 10.43
N GLU A 125 8.74 -31.76 10.24
CA GLU A 125 7.44 -31.58 10.94
C GLU A 125 6.73 -30.31 10.46
N ALA A 126 5.48 -30.51 10.00
CA ALA A 126 4.42 -29.54 9.69
C ALA A 126 4.70 -28.41 8.67
N SER A 127 4.45 -28.71 7.38
CA SER A 127 4.28 -27.71 6.31
C SER A 127 3.20 -26.68 6.62
N PRO A 128 3.50 -25.37 6.57
CA PRO A 128 2.50 -24.36 6.19
C PRO A 128 2.25 -24.50 4.68
N HIS A 129 0.98 -24.60 4.28
CA HIS A 129 0.55 -24.71 2.89
C HIS A 129 1.30 -23.73 1.94
N PRO A 130 1.72 -24.16 0.73
CA PRO A 130 2.48 -23.35 -0.23
C PRO A 130 1.76 -22.07 -0.73
N ALA A 131 0.48 -21.89 -0.40
CA ALA A 131 -0.31 -20.72 -0.77
C ALA A 131 0.08 -19.43 -0.03
N LEU A 132 0.71 -19.50 1.16
CA LEU A 132 1.00 -18.30 1.96
C LEU A 132 2.34 -17.63 1.61
N ALA A 133 3.28 -18.35 0.98
CA ALA A 133 4.57 -17.80 0.53
C ALA A 133 4.43 -16.86 -0.68
N ILE A 134 3.31 -16.96 -1.43
CA ILE A 134 3.00 -16.13 -2.60
C ILE A 134 2.52 -14.73 -2.17
N ILE A 135 1.95 -14.59 -0.96
CA ILE A 135 1.25 -13.37 -0.53
C ILE A 135 2.24 -12.25 -0.18
N TYR A 136 3.44 -12.57 0.33
CA TYR A 136 4.41 -11.59 0.82
C TYR A 136 5.56 -11.26 -0.13
N ASN A 137 5.72 -12.00 -1.23
CA ASN A 137 6.72 -11.71 -2.25
C ASN A 137 6.08 -10.90 -3.39
N SER A 138 6.77 -9.87 -3.89
CA SER A 138 6.34 -9.16 -5.10
C SER A 138 6.20 -10.16 -6.26
N LEU A 139 5.10 -10.07 -7.01
CA LEU A 139 4.89 -10.91 -8.20
C LEU A 139 6.09 -10.77 -9.14
N SER A 140 6.53 -11.89 -9.73
CA SER A 140 7.47 -11.83 -10.83
C SER A 140 6.86 -11.04 -11.99
N LYS A 141 7.68 -10.56 -12.93
CA LYS A 141 7.18 -9.81 -14.09
C LYS A 141 6.09 -10.59 -14.85
N GLN A 142 6.33 -11.88 -15.08
CA GLN A 142 5.35 -12.75 -15.75
C GLN A 142 4.06 -12.86 -14.95
N GLN A 143 4.14 -13.11 -13.65
CA GLN A 143 2.97 -13.22 -12.78
C GLN A 143 2.18 -11.90 -12.69
N GLN A 144 2.88 -10.77 -12.72
CA GLN A 144 2.28 -9.45 -12.74
C GLN A 144 1.55 -9.17 -14.05
N ASP A 145 2.11 -9.61 -15.18
CA ASP A 145 1.49 -9.49 -16.51
C ASP A 145 0.25 -10.40 -16.62
N GLU A 146 0.32 -11.63 -16.12
CA GLU A 146 -0.82 -12.55 -16.00
C GLU A 146 -1.93 -11.96 -15.12
N PHE A 147 -1.57 -11.45 -13.93
CA PHE A 147 -2.51 -10.76 -13.05
C PHE A 147 -3.19 -9.57 -13.73
N ASN A 148 -2.44 -8.74 -14.45
CA ASN A 148 -3.00 -7.58 -15.16
C ASN A 148 -3.98 -8.01 -16.26
N SER A 149 -3.65 -9.07 -17.00
CA SER A 149 -4.52 -9.69 -18.00
C SER A 149 -5.83 -10.17 -17.37
N ASP A 150 -5.74 -10.95 -16.29
CA ASP A 150 -6.90 -11.57 -15.68
C ASP A 150 -7.79 -10.56 -14.96
N LEU A 151 -7.19 -9.54 -14.34
CA LEU A 151 -7.91 -8.41 -13.79
C LEU A 151 -8.68 -7.65 -14.88
N CYS A 152 -8.08 -7.43 -16.06
CA CYS A 152 -8.77 -6.80 -17.18
C CYS A 152 -9.99 -7.62 -17.63
N LYS A 153 -9.82 -8.94 -17.81
CA LYS A 153 -10.91 -9.86 -18.16
C LYS A 153 -12.01 -9.87 -17.09
N LEU A 154 -11.64 -9.86 -15.81
CA LEU A 154 -12.58 -9.82 -14.68
C LEU A 154 -13.46 -8.57 -14.74
N LEU A 155 -12.87 -7.40 -14.96
CA LEU A 155 -13.63 -6.14 -15.04
C LEU A 155 -14.62 -6.16 -16.21
N ILE A 156 -14.21 -6.67 -17.37
CA ILE A 156 -15.08 -6.78 -18.56
C ILE A 156 -16.22 -7.76 -18.28
N ALA A 157 -15.90 -8.96 -17.80
CA ALA A 157 -16.89 -10.03 -17.56
C ALA A 157 -17.96 -9.62 -16.53
N ASN A 158 -17.60 -8.80 -15.55
CA ASN A 158 -18.52 -8.33 -14.51
C ASN A 158 -19.11 -6.94 -14.80
N GLY A 159 -18.81 -6.33 -15.96
CA GLY A 159 -19.30 -4.99 -16.29
C GLY A 159 -18.81 -3.89 -15.33
N PHE A 160 -17.67 -4.10 -14.68
CA PHE A 160 -17.10 -3.10 -13.78
C PHE A 160 -16.52 -1.93 -14.58
N ALA A 161 -16.97 -0.72 -14.25
CA ALA A 161 -16.43 0.48 -14.86
C ALA A 161 -14.96 0.67 -14.47
N TRP A 162 -14.10 1.03 -15.43
CA TRP A 162 -12.64 1.14 -15.27
C TRP A 162 -12.20 1.99 -14.08
N HIS A 163 -12.96 3.05 -13.75
CA HIS A 163 -12.69 3.90 -12.59
C HIS A 163 -12.68 3.15 -11.25
N ALA A 164 -13.33 1.98 -11.17
CA ALA A 164 -13.45 1.18 -9.96
C ALA A 164 -12.07 0.71 -9.48
N ILE A 165 -11.10 0.53 -10.38
CA ILE A 165 -9.75 0.12 -10.00
C ILE A 165 -8.99 1.20 -9.22
N ASN A 166 -9.29 2.46 -9.49
CA ASN A 166 -8.69 3.60 -8.79
C ASN A 166 -9.44 3.94 -7.49
N ALA A 167 -10.55 3.26 -7.19
CA ALA A 167 -11.27 3.49 -5.96
C ALA A 167 -10.40 3.07 -4.76
N PRO A 168 -10.34 3.87 -3.68
CA PRO A 168 -9.54 3.55 -2.51
C PRO A 168 -9.87 2.18 -1.89
N GLU A 169 -11.15 1.77 -1.90
CA GLU A 169 -11.55 0.46 -1.37
C GLU A 169 -11.03 -0.71 -2.20
N THR A 170 -11.01 -0.57 -3.53
CA THR A 170 -10.41 -1.58 -4.42
C THR A 170 -8.92 -1.72 -4.14
N TYR A 171 -8.22 -0.60 -3.99
CA TYR A 171 -6.81 -0.62 -3.62
C TYR A 171 -6.58 -1.31 -2.26
N ARG A 172 -7.38 -0.98 -1.23
CA ARG A 172 -7.29 -1.64 0.09
C ARG A 172 -7.59 -3.13 0.02
N PHE A 173 -8.56 -3.53 -0.80
CA PHE A 173 -8.91 -4.93 -1.01
C PHE A 173 -7.71 -5.71 -1.57
N PHE A 174 -7.12 -5.24 -2.68
CA PHE A 174 -5.97 -5.89 -3.28
C PHE A 174 -4.73 -5.83 -2.38
N GLN A 175 -4.48 -4.73 -1.67
CA GLN A 175 -3.38 -4.68 -0.69
C GLN A 175 -3.56 -5.66 0.46
N LYS A 176 -4.80 -5.90 0.93
CA LYS A 176 -5.08 -6.82 2.03
C LYS A 176 -4.93 -8.28 1.60
N TRP A 177 -5.46 -8.62 0.43
CA TRP A 177 -5.59 -10.01 0.00
C TRP A 177 -4.49 -10.45 -0.99
N LEU A 178 -3.84 -9.51 -1.67
CA LEU A 178 -2.78 -9.75 -2.63
C LEU A 178 -1.70 -8.62 -2.61
N PRO A 179 -0.96 -8.46 -1.49
CA PRO A 179 -0.02 -7.36 -1.32
C PRO A 179 1.17 -7.39 -2.29
N GLY A 180 1.51 -8.56 -2.83
CA GLY A 180 2.55 -8.74 -3.83
C GLY A 180 2.19 -8.21 -5.23
N ALA A 181 0.92 -7.89 -5.49
CA ALA A 181 0.46 -7.38 -6.78
C ALA A 181 0.48 -5.86 -6.84
N THR A 182 1.08 -5.32 -7.91
CA THR A 182 0.97 -3.91 -8.26
C THR A 182 -0.30 -3.69 -9.06
N LEU A 183 -1.22 -2.89 -8.53
CA LEU A 183 -2.47 -2.61 -9.22
C LEU A 183 -2.24 -1.63 -10.39
N PRO A 184 -2.68 -1.96 -11.62
CA PRO A 184 -2.63 -1.03 -12.73
C PRO A 184 -3.65 0.10 -12.55
N ASP A 185 -3.26 1.32 -12.92
CA ASP A 185 -4.18 2.45 -13.02
C ASP A 185 -5.22 2.22 -14.13
N ARG A 186 -6.40 2.84 -13.99
CA ARG A 186 -7.50 2.76 -14.97
C ARG A 186 -7.04 3.03 -16.40
N HIS A 187 -6.09 3.95 -16.64
CA HIS A 187 -5.61 4.29 -17.97
C HIS A 187 -4.75 3.18 -18.58
N LYS A 188 -4.04 2.40 -17.74
CA LYS A 188 -3.31 1.20 -18.18
C LYS A 188 -4.27 0.07 -18.51
N LEU A 189 -5.27 -0.16 -17.65
CA LEU A 189 -6.28 -1.20 -17.84
C LEU A 189 -7.14 -0.95 -19.08
N SER A 190 -7.72 0.24 -19.22
CA SER A 190 -8.57 0.60 -20.36
C SER A 190 -7.77 0.94 -21.63
N GLY A 191 -6.44 0.86 -21.59
CA GLY A 191 -5.55 1.29 -22.66
C GLY A 191 -4.71 0.14 -23.20
N PRO A 192 -3.40 0.08 -22.91
CA PRO A 192 -2.51 -0.95 -23.45
C PRO A 192 -2.95 -2.37 -23.06
N ILE A 193 -3.37 -2.61 -21.82
CA ILE A 193 -3.75 -3.96 -21.37
C ILE A 193 -5.00 -4.45 -22.13
N LEU A 194 -6.05 -3.62 -22.18
CA LEU A 194 -7.26 -3.93 -22.95
C LEU A 194 -6.98 -4.18 -24.42
N ARG A 195 -6.09 -3.39 -25.05
CA ARG A 195 -5.72 -3.59 -26.46
C ARG A 195 -5.09 -4.95 -26.71
N THR A 196 -4.14 -5.36 -25.87
CA THR A 196 -3.53 -6.69 -25.96
C THR A 196 -4.57 -7.80 -25.81
N GLN A 197 -5.51 -7.68 -24.87
CA GLN A 197 -6.57 -8.68 -24.70
C GLN A 197 -7.55 -8.71 -25.89
N LEU A 198 -7.85 -7.55 -26.47
CA LEU A 198 -8.70 -7.44 -27.66
C LEU A 198 -8.05 -8.07 -28.89
N GLU A 199 -6.76 -7.82 -29.12
CA GLU A 199 -5.99 -8.43 -30.21
C GLU A 199 -5.95 -9.95 -30.09
N ALA A 200 -5.72 -10.46 -28.86
CA ALA A 200 -5.77 -11.90 -28.59
C ALA A 200 -7.17 -12.50 -28.84
N ALA A 201 -8.23 -11.80 -28.40
CA ALA A 201 -9.61 -12.23 -28.62
C ALA A 201 -9.99 -12.23 -30.12
N ASN A 202 -9.60 -11.19 -30.86
CA ASN A 202 -9.84 -11.10 -32.30
C ASN A 202 -9.09 -12.20 -33.06
N THR A 203 -7.82 -12.46 -32.69
CA THR A 203 -7.02 -13.52 -33.29
C THR A 203 -7.65 -14.89 -33.02
N SER A 204 -8.07 -15.15 -31.78
CA SER A 204 -8.76 -16.38 -31.39
C SER A 204 -10.07 -16.56 -32.16
N MET A 205 -10.90 -15.52 -32.23
CA MET A 205 -12.13 -15.50 -33.00
C MET A 205 -11.86 -15.79 -34.47
N HIS A 206 -10.92 -15.08 -35.10
CA HIS A 206 -10.57 -15.28 -36.50
C HIS A 206 -10.13 -16.72 -36.78
N ASN A 207 -9.30 -17.30 -35.92
CA ASN A 207 -8.86 -18.69 -36.05
C ASN A 207 -10.00 -19.68 -35.88
N ALA A 208 -10.97 -19.39 -35.02
CA ALA A 208 -12.12 -20.24 -34.78
C ALA A 208 -13.11 -20.27 -35.96
N ILE A 209 -13.18 -19.20 -36.76
CA ILE A 209 -14.16 -19.05 -37.85
C ILE A 209 -13.56 -19.28 -39.25
N SER A 210 -12.25 -19.13 -39.40
CA SER A 210 -11.59 -19.22 -40.71
C SER A 210 -11.85 -20.57 -41.38
N GLY A 211 -12.34 -20.53 -42.61
CA GLY A 211 -12.65 -21.72 -43.41
C GLY A 211 -13.94 -22.46 -43.00
N ARG A 212 -14.76 -21.89 -42.10
CA ARG A 212 -16.03 -22.49 -41.66
C ARG A 212 -17.24 -21.71 -42.21
N LEU A 213 -18.37 -22.40 -42.34
CA LEU A 213 -19.64 -21.75 -42.65
C LEU A 213 -20.16 -21.04 -41.40
N ALA A 214 -20.47 -19.75 -41.51
CA ALA A 214 -20.95 -18.94 -40.41
C ALA A 214 -22.29 -18.29 -40.76
N THR A 215 -23.17 -18.16 -39.75
CA THR A 215 -24.36 -17.32 -39.84
C THR A 215 -24.08 -15.99 -39.14
N GLY A 216 -24.21 -14.89 -39.88
CA GLY A 216 -24.11 -13.54 -39.35
C GLY A 216 -25.48 -12.92 -39.13
N MET A 217 -25.66 -12.24 -38.00
CA MET A 217 -26.84 -11.43 -37.71
C MET A 217 -26.39 -10.02 -37.34
N SER A 218 -27.08 -9.01 -37.85
CA SER A 218 -26.83 -7.61 -37.50
C SER A 218 -28.13 -6.93 -37.12
N ASP A 219 -28.10 -6.15 -36.05
CA ASP A 219 -29.22 -5.34 -35.57
C ASP A 219 -28.77 -3.88 -35.39
N GLY A 220 -29.66 -2.94 -35.68
CA GLY A 220 -29.36 -1.52 -35.69
C GLY A 220 -30.44 -0.69 -34.99
N TRP A 221 -30.03 0.17 -34.07
CA TRP A 221 -30.94 1.11 -33.38
C TRP A 221 -30.29 2.48 -33.20
N LYS A 222 -31.10 3.49 -32.85
CA LYS A 222 -30.60 4.83 -32.50
C LYS A 222 -30.48 4.97 -30.98
N ASN A 223 -29.38 5.54 -30.50
CA ASN A 223 -29.28 5.90 -29.09
C ASN A 223 -30.10 7.17 -28.77
N VAL A 224 -30.18 7.55 -27.49
CA VAL A 224 -30.91 8.75 -27.03
C VAL A 224 -30.42 10.07 -27.65
N ARG A 225 -29.20 10.09 -28.20
CA ARG A 225 -28.63 11.23 -28.94
C ARG A 225 -28.82 11.12 -30.46
N ARG A 226 -29.61 10.15 -30.94
CA ARG A 226 -29.88 9.83 -32.35
C ARG A 226 -28.68 9.31 -33.14
N ASN A 227 -27.61 8.86 -32.48
CA ASN A 227 -26.51 8.18 -33.15
C ASN A 227 -26.93 6.75 -33.51
N ALA A 228 -26.60 6.30 -34.73
CA ALA A 228 -26.78 4.93 -35.14
C ALA A 228 -25.81 4.01 -34.37
N LEU A 229 -26.35 2.94 -33.80
CA LEU A 229 -25.63 1.85 -33.18
C LEU A 229 -25.92 0.58 -33.98
N ILE A 230 -24.88 -0.22 -34.22
CA ILE A 230 -24.99 -1.49 -34.91
C ILE A 230 -24.36 -2.56 -34.01
N ALA A 231 -25.13 -3.59 -33.69
CA ALA A 231 -24.63 -4.81 -33.10
C ALA A 231 -24.51 -5.88 -34.20
N SER A 232 -23.47 -6.70 -34.13
CA SER A 232 -23.31 -7.84 -35.01
C SER A 232 -22.92 -9.06 -34.20
N MET A 233 -23.51 -10.19 -34.55
CA MET A 233 -23.25 -11.50 -33.96
C MET A 233 -22.92 -12.46 -35.09
N LEU A 234 -21.96 -13.33 -34.84
CA LEU A 234 -21.57 -14.37 -35.76
C LEU A 234 -21.58 -15.71 -35.02
N SER A 235 -22.20 -16.72 -35.62
CA SER A 235 -22.29 -18.09 -35.09
C SER A 235 -21.74 -19.06 -36.14
N VAL A 236 -20.89 -19.99 -35.70
CA VAL A 236 -20.16 -20.97 -36.52
C VAL A 236 -20.41 -22.37 -35.97
#